data_AF-A0A968CWV2-F1
#
_entry.id   AF-A0A968CWV2-F1
#
_cell.length_a   1.000
_cell.length_b   1.000
_cell.length_c   1.000
_cell.angle_alpha   90.00
_cell.angle_beta   90.00
_cell.angle_gamma   90.00
#
_symmetry.space_group_name_H-M   'P 1'
#
loop_
_entity.id
_entity.type
_entity.pdbx_description
1 polymer ?
#
loop_
_entity_poly.entity_id
_entity_poly.type
_entity_poly.pdbx_seq_one_letter_code
_entity_poly.pdbx_strand_id
1 'polypeptide(L)'
;MRLYRKEGNTIQILCFPNESVEKGDYLQVEDPKQNKALLIQVINVQFANIPGILEELLRDSTNNGDIINGEDLDPLEVASQITLIQDARLLI
;
A
#
# COMPACT_ATOMS: atom_id res chain seq x y z
N MET A 1 -9.25 3.44 -0.72
CA MET A 1 -8.28 3.64 -1.81
C MET A 1 -7.82 5.09 -1.79
N ARG A 2 -6.56 5.35 -2.14
CA ARG A 2 -6.02 6.71 -2.27
C ARG A 2 -5.33 6.91 -3.61
N LEU A 3 -5.59 8.05 -4.24
CA LEU A 3 -4.88 8.47 -5.44
C LEU A 3 -3.41 8.70 -5.10
N TYR A 4 -2.50 7.97 -5.73
CA TYR A 4 -1.06 8.09 -5.49
C TYR A 4 -0.41 9.04 -6.50
N ARG A 5 -0.59 8.76 -7.79
CA ARG A 5 0.04 9.53 -8.86
C ARG A 5 -0.81 9.49 -10.13
N LYS A 6 -0.77 10.57 -10.91
CA LYS A 6 -1.33 10.62 -12.27
C LYS A 6 -0.22 11.01 -13.25
N GLU A 7 0.08 10.13 -14.20
CA GLU A 7 1.03 10.38 -15.29
C GLU A 7 0.34 10.19 -16.63
N GLY A 8 0.10 11.29 -17.35
CA GLY A 8 -0.64 11.25 -18.61
C GLY A 8 -2.04 10.65 -18.44
N ASN A 9 -2.27 9.51 -19.09
CA ASN A 9 -3.52 8.74 -19.06
C ASN A 9 -3.52 7.62 -18.01
N THR A 10 -2.40 7.37 -17.36
CA THR A 10 -2.28 6.33 -16.35
C THR A 10 -2.50 6.93 -14.96
N ILE A 11 -3.32 6.26 -14.16
CA ILE A 11 -3.61 6.65 -12.79
C ILE A 11 -3.17 5.53 -11.87
N GLN A 12 -2.30 5.87 -10.93
CA GLN A 12 -1.83 4.97 -9.90
C GLN A 12 -2.62 5.18 -8.61
N ILE A 13 -3.22 4.11 -8.09
CA ILE A 13 -4.05 4.13 -6.88
C ILE A 13 -3.48 3.14 -5.87
N LEU A 14 -3.32 3.59 -4.63
CA LEU A 14 -3.03 2.73 -3.49
C LEU A 14 -4.33 2.11 -2.97
N CYS A 15 -4.39 0.80 -3.00
CA CYS A 15 -5.45 -0.05 -2.52
C CYS A 15 -4.98 -0.70 -1.22
N PHE A 16 -5.74 -0.53 -0.14
CA PHE A 16 -5.39 -1.14 1.14
C PHE A 16 -5.74 -2.64 1.16
N PRO A 17 -5.15 -3.44 2.06
CA PRO A 17 -5.33 -4.90 2.07
C PRO A 17 -6.79 -5.34 2.29
N ASN A 18 -7.55 -4.50 2.99
CA ASN A 18 -8.97 -4.68 3.27
C ASN A 18 -9.89 -4.32 2.08
N GLU A 19 -9.34 -3.84 0.96
CA GLU A 19 -10.09 -3.46 -0.23
C GLU A 19 -9.88 -4.50 -1.34
N SER A 20 -10.98 -5.03 -1.88
CA SER A 20 -10.95 -6.02 -2.96
C SER A 20 -11.05 -5.33 -4.33
N VAL A 21 -9.99 -5.41 -5.11
CA VAL A 21 -9.94 -4.95 -6.51
C VAL A 21 -9.16 -5.96 -7.34
N GLU A 22 -9.68 -6.27 -8.52
CA GLU A 22 -9.07 -7.16 -9.50
C GLU A 22 -8.78 -6.45 -10.82
N LYS A 23 -7.90 -7.05 -11.62
CA LYS A 23 -7.62 -6.56 -12.97
C LYS A 23 -8.88 -6.69 -13.83
N GLY A 24 -9.23 -5.61 -14.53
CA GLY A 24 -10.43 -5.52 -15.35
C GLY A 24 -11.59 -4.79 -14.68
N ASP A 25 -11.52 -4.59 -13.35
CA ASP A 25 -12.50 -3.77 -12.63
C ASP A 25 -12.49 -2.32 -13.11
N TYR A 26 -13.64 -1.67 -12.96
CA TYR A 26 -13.80 -0.25 -13.23
C TYR A 26 -13.92 0.50 -11.91
N LEU A 27 -13.17 1.59 -11.80
CA LEU A 27 -13.20 2.48 -10.65
C LEU A 27 -13.72 3.86 -11.08
N GLN A 28 -14.51 4.47 -10.20
CA GLN A 28 -15.00 5.83 -10.37
C GLN A 28 -14.17 6.77 -9.49
N VAL A 29 -13.48 7.72 -10.11
CA VAL A 29 -12.72 8.76 -9.41
C VAL A 29 -13.53 10.04 -9.42
N GLU A 30 -13.94 10.50 -8.25
CA GLU A 30 -14.80 11.68 -8.11
C GLU A 30 -13.99 12.91 -7.68
N ASP A 31 -14.30 14.05 -8.30
CA ASP A 31 -13.90 15.38 -7.82
C ASP A 31 -15.12 16.06 -7.19
N PRO A 32 -15.25 16.04 -5.85
CA PRO A 32 -16.39 16.62 -5.15
C PRO A 32 -16.47 18.14 -5.31
N LYS A 33 -15.38 18.83 -5.69
CA LYS A 33 -15.38 20.28 -5.89
C LYS A 33 -15.96 20.67 -7.25
N GLN A 34 -15.81 19.82 -8.26
CA GLN A 34 -16.26 20.09 -9.62
C GLN A 34 -17.49 19.28 -10.03
N ASN A 35 -17.98 18.39 -9.16
CA ASN A 35 -19.07 17.45 -9.44
C ASN A 35 -18.83 16.67 -10.74
N LYS A 36 -17.58 16.24 -10.94
CA LYS A 36 -17.15 15.45 -12.11
C LYS A 36 -16.64 14.10 -11.63
N ALA A 37 -16.89 13.08 -12.42
CA ALA A 37 -16.37 11.74 -12.20
C ALA A 37 -15.61 11.26 -13.43
N LEU A 38 -14.55 10.50 -13.21
CA LEU A 38 -13.77 9.83 -14.22
C LEU A 38 -13.89 8.32 -14.02
N LEU A 39 -14.32 7.61 -15.06
CA LEU A 39 -14.29 6.16 -15.07
C LEU A 39 -12.93 5.68 -15.57
N ILE A 40 -12.27 4.84 -14.79
CA ILE A 40 -11.00 4.22 -15.13
C ILE A 40 -11.11 2.71 -15.03
N GLN A 41 -10.26 1.98 -15.76
CA GLN A 41 -10.16 0.53 -15.68
C GLN A 41 -8.83 0.14 -15.06
N VAL A 42 -8.86 -0.85 -14.16
CA VAL A 42 -7.65 -1.44 -13.58
C VAL A 42 -6.98 -2.32 -14.61
N ILE A 43 -5.87 -1.86 -15.18
CA ILE A 43 -5.11 -2.60 -16.19
C ILE A 43 -4.04 -3.49 -15.55
N ASN A 44 -3.59 -3.15 -14.34
CA ASN A 44 -2.64 -3.96 -13.59
C ASN A 44 -2.77 -3.78 -12.08
N VAL A 45 -2.43 -4.82 -11.31
CA VAL A 45 -2.40 -4.80 -9.85
C VAL A 45 -1.03 -5.32 -9.43
N GLN A 46 -0.26 -4.50 -8.72
CA GLN A 46 1.08 -4.83 -8.22
C GLN A 46 1.15 -4.54 -6.73
N PHE A 47 2.07 -5.15 -5.99
CA PHE A 47 2.34 -4.73 -4.61
C PHE A 47 3.04 -3.37 -4.61
N ALA A 48 2.74 -2.52 -3.63
CA ALA A 48 3.41 -1.25 -3.44
C ALA A 48 4.86 -1.51 -3.02
N ASN A 49 5.79 -1.49 -3.99
CA ASN A 49 7.20 -1.66 -3.71
C ASN A 49 7.78 -0.32 -3.23
N ILE A 50 7.75 -0.06 -1.92
CA ILE A 50 8.36 1.12 -1.32
C ILE A 50 9.82 0.77 -0.96
N PRO A 51 10.81 1.32 -1.69
CA PRO A 51 12.21 1.09 -1.38
C PRO A 51 12.51 1.53 0.05
N GLY A 52 13.15 0.68 0.84
CA GLY A 52 13.48 0.92 2.26
C GLY A 52 12.77 -0.01 3.25
N ILE A 53 11.49 -0.37 3.01
CA ILE A 53 10.74 -1.27 3.92
C ILE A 53 11.36 -2.67 3.95
N LEU A 54 11.82 -3.18 2.80
CA LEU A 54 12.50 -4.47 2.73
C LEU A 54 13.84 -4.45 3.48
N GLU A 55 14.57 -3.34 3.43
CA GLU A 55 15.84 -3.19 4.14
C GLU A 55 15.63 -3.10 5.66
N GLU A 56 14.55 -2.46 6.09
CA GLU A 56 14.13 -2.37 7.50
C GLU A 56 13.71 -3.75 8.05
N LEU A 57 12.91 -4.52 7.32
CA LEU A 57 12.59 -5.91 7.68
C LEU A 57 13.82 -6.83 7.76
N LEU A 58 14.76 -6.70 6.82
CA LEU A 58 16.00 -7.48 6.82
C LEU A 58 16.90 -7.09 8.00
N ARG A 59 16.86 -5.82 8.43
CA ARG A 59 17.57 -5.34 9.61
C ARG A 59 16.96 -5.89 10.91
N ASP A 60 15.64 -5.88 11.03
CA ASP A 60 14.94 -6.42 12.20
C ASP A 60 15.10 -7.94 12.32
N SER A 61 14.96 -8.67 11.21
CA SER A 61 15.17 -10.12 11.19
C SER A 61 16.61 -10.55 11.50
N THR A 62 17.60 -9.71 11.19
CA THR A 62 19.01 -9.97 11.54
C THR A 62 19.31 -9.66 13.01
N ASN A 63 18.55 -8.77 13.66
CA ASN A 63 18.68 -8.47 15.09
C ASN A 63 18.08 -9.56 16.01
N ASN A 64 17.32 -10.51 15.47
CA ASN A 64 16.80 -11.67 16.22
C ASN A 64 17.86 -12.75 16.53
N GLY A 65 19.15 -12.44 16.32
CA GLY A 65 20.29 -13.31 16.59
C GLY A 65 20.71 -13.40 18.07
N ASP A 66 20.19 -12.55 18.95
CA ASP A 66 20.41 -12.67 20.39
C ASP A 66 19.07 -12.89 21.10
N ILE A 67 18.99 -14.03 21.79
CA ILE A 67 17.85 -14.48 22.59
C ILE A 67 17.78 -13.59 23.83
N ILE A 68 17.28 -12.37 23.68
CA ILE A 68 16.91 -11.51 24.80
C ILE A 68 15.44 -11.78 25.09
N ASN A 69 15.14 -12.44 26.22
CA ASN A 69 13.78 -12.58 26.74
C ASN A 69 13.27 -11.20 27.19
N GLY A 70 12.90 -10.36 26.24
CA GLY A 70 12.12 -9.15 26.45
C GLY A 70 10.79 -9.31 25.73
N GLU A 71 9.68 -8.96 26.38
CA GLU A 71 8.42 -8.80 25.66
C GLU A 71 8.62 -7.70 24.62
N ASP A 72 8.42 -8.06 23.35
CA ASP A 72 8.43 -7.12 22.23
C ASP A 72 7.21 -6.20 22.36
N LEU A 73 7.40 -5.13 23.13
CA LEU A 73 6.41 -4.09 23.35
C LEU A 73 6.59 -3.06 22.22
N ASP A 74 5.63 -3.04 21.30
CA ASP A 74 5.46 -2.01 20.27
C ASP A 74 4.32 -1.06 20.69
N PRO A 75 4.58 -0.04 21.54
CA PRO A 75 3.52 0.80 22.11
C PRO A 75 2.91 1.75 21.08
N LEU A 76 3.54 1.86 19.91
CA LEU A 76 3.18 2.76 18.83
C LEU A 76 2.62 2.02 17.61
N GLU A 77 2.50 0.69 17.68
CA GLU A 77 2.00 -0.19 16.62
C GLU A 77 2.71 0.02 15.26
N VAL A 78 4.00 0.37 15.29
CA VAL A 78 4.78 0.66 14.09
C VAL A 78 4.86 -0.57 13.18
N ALA A 79 5.01 -1.77 13.77
CA ALA A 79 5.04 -3.02 13.01
C ALA A 79 3.74 -3.23 12.23
N SER A 80 2.59 -3.01 12.87
CA SER A 80 1.26 -3.12 12.25
C SER A 80 1.07 -2.13 11.08
N GLN A 81 1.57 -0.90 11.23
CA GLN A 81 1.52 0.11 10.16
C GLN A 81 2.42 -0.27 8.98
N ILE A 82 3.59 -0.87 9.24
CA ILE A 82 4.48 -1.36 8.19
C ILE A 82 3.82 -2.52 7.42
N THR A 83 3.19 -3.47 8.10
CA THR A 83 2.46 -4.57 7.45
C THR A 83 1.33 -4.06 6.54
N LEU A 84 0.58 -3.04 6.98
CA LEU A 84 -0.48 -2.43 6.16
C LEU A 84 0.04 -1.84 4.85
N ILE A 85 1.25 -1.28 4.89
CA ILE A 85 1.91 -0.71 3.72
C ILE A 85 2.44 -1.81 2.80
N GLN A 86 2.97 -2.92 3.35
CA GLN A 86 3.45 -4.06 2.56
C GLN A 86 2.34 -4.74 1.76
N ASP A 87 1.19 -4.93 2.38
CA ASP A 87 0.05 -5.58 1.74
C ASP A 87 -0.73 -4.60 0.84
N ALA A 88 -0.35 -3.32 0.81
CA ALA A 88 -0.97 -2.36 -0.08
C ALA A 88 -0.67 -2.69 -1.55
N ARG A 89 -1.71 -2.64 -2.39
CA ARG A 89 -1.61 -2.91 -3.82
C ARG A 89 -1.64 -1.60 -4.59
N LEU A 90 -0.69 -1.42 -5.50
CA LEU A 90 -0.67 -0.40 -6.53
C LEU A 90 -1.50 -0.85 -7.73
N LEU A 91 -2.62 -0.17 -7.94
CA LEU A 91 -3.45 -0.32 -9.12
C LEU A 91 -2.94 0.66 -10.18
N ILE A 92 -2.74 0.17 -11.40
CA ILE A 92 -2.31 0.93 -12.59
C ILE A 92 -3.41 0.84 -13.64
#